data_AF-A0A3D2UUR1-F1
#
_entry.id   AF-A0A3D2UUR1-F1
#
_cell.length_a   1.000
_cell.length_b   1.000
_cell.length_c   1.000
_cell.angle_alpha   90.00
_cell.angle_beta   90.00
_cell.angle_gamma   90.00
#
_symmetry.space_group_name_H-M   'P 1'
#
loop_
_entity.id
_entity.type
_entity.pdbx_description
1 polymer ?
#
loop_
_entity_poly.entity_id
_entity_poly.type
_entity_poly.pdbx_seq_one_letter_code
_entity_poly.pdbx_strand_id
1 'polypeptide(L)'
;HDFGKDILPRIFNKSRVFAYDFRRNHIPGLTKKEIGYWRDVGTIKAFWEANMDLRSVKPEFNLYNKKWPVRTASYGPPPAKFVFNEDGRRGQAIDSIIAEGSIIRGGIVQDSVIGREVSIDSGAAVINSLLMDRVKIGKNCKINMAIIDKDVEVPPGTTLGYDLEQDKKRFFVDDESNIIVIPKGFKFPH
;
A
#
# COMPACT_ATOMS: atom_id res chain seq x y z
N HIS A 1 33.65 -3.75 -3.16
CA HIS A 1 33.84 -4.05 -1.73
C HIS A 1 32.50 -3.94 -1.03
N ASP A 2 32.02 -5.04 -0.48
CA ASP A 2 30.74 -5.14 0.23
C ASP A 2 30.95 -5.15 1.75
N PHE A 3 30.12 -4.41 2.49
CA PHE A 3 30.30 -4.28 3.94
C PHE A 3 30.13 -5.62 4.66
N GLY A 4 29.12 -6.41 4.27
CA GLY A 4 28.80 -7.69 4.88
C GLY A 4 29.77 -8.80 4.50
N LYS A 5 30.12 -8.89 3.21
CA LYS A 5 30.94 -9.98 2.66
C LYS A 5 32.45 -9.75 2.80
N ASP A 6 32.92 -8.51 2.70
CA ASP A 6 34.37 -8.22 2.65
C ASP A 6 34.88 -7.51 3.90
N ILE A 7 34.14 -6.50 4.40
CA ILE A 7 34.63 -5.62 5.46
C ILE A 7 34.49 -6.28 6.84
N LEU A 8 33.28 -6.76 7.19
CA LEU A 8 33.01 -7.40 8.48
C LEU A 8 33.92 -8.61 8.77
N PRO A 9 34.11 -9.58 7.84
CA PRO A 9 35.00 -10.71 8.09
C PRO A 9 36.46 -10.30 8.28
N ARG A 10 36.91 -9.27 7.54
CA ARG A 10 38.30 -8.79 7.59
C ARG A 10 38.63 -8.06 8.89
N ILE A 11 37.67 -7.34 9.47
CA ILE A 11 37.87 -6.61 10.73
C ILE A 11 37.63 -7.49 11.97
N PHE A 12 36.87 -8.58 11.84
CA PHE A 12 36.58 -9.48 12.96
C PHE A 12 37.86 -9.99 13.67
N ASN A 13 38.90 -10.30 12.90
CA ASN A 13 40.18 -10.77 13.45
C ASN A 13 41.14 -9.63 13.86
N LYS A 14 40.82 -8.37 13.56
CA LYS A 14 41.71 -7.21 13.76
C LYS A 14 41.15 -6.17 14.72
N SER A 15 39.90 -6.30 15.15
CA SER A 15 39.19 -5.29 15.94
C SER A 15 38.10 -5.93 16.78
N ARG A 16 37.68 -5.24 17.84
CA ARG A 16 36.57 -5.70 18.67
C ARG A 16 35.25 -5.43 17.94
N VAL A 17 34.52 -6.49 17.61
CA VAL A 17 33.19 -6.43 17.00
C VAL A 17 32.14 -6.74 18.07
N PHE A 18 31.06 -5.96 18.12
CA PHE A 18 29.96 -6.13 19.07
C PHE A 18 28.63 -6.25 18.33
N ALA A 19 27.71 -7.02 18.89
CA ALA A 19 26.32 -7.06 18.44
C ALA A 19 25.46 -6.10 19.28
N TYR A 20 24.57 -5.38 18.63
CA TYR A 20 23.57 -4.53 19.28
C TYR A 20 22.19 -5.19 19.17
N ASP A 21 21.52 -5.43 20.30
CA ASP A 21 20.14 -5.93 20.30
C ASP A 21 19.18 -4.78 19.97
N PHE A 22 18.69 -4.77 18.73
CA PHE A 22 17.79 -3.74 18.21
C PHE A 22 16.54 -3.54 19.07
N ARG A 23 16.07 -4.58 19.78
CA ARG A 23 14.87 -4.50 20.64
C ARG A 23 15.10 -3.68 21.90
N ARG A 24 16.37 -3.39 22.25
CA ARG A 24 16.72 -2.53 23.37
C ARG A 24 16.63 -1.04 23.02
N ASN A 25 16.35 -0.69 21.77
CA ASN A 25 16.11 0.70 21.39
C ASN A 25 14.92 1.26 22.15
N HIS A 26 15.11 2.45 22.70
CA HIS A 26 14.04 3.23 23.29
C HIS A 26 13.62 4.33 22.32
N ILE A 27 12.44 4.19 21.73
CA ILE A 27 11.83 5.24 20.92
C ILE A 27 10.63 5.79 21.69
N PRO A 28 10.55 7.12 21.92
CA PRO A 28 9.44 7.71 22.65
C PRO A 28 8.09 7.42 21.98
N GLY A 29 7.12 6.97 22.78
CA GLY A 29 5.74 6.79 22.31
C GLY A 29 5.45 5.49 21.58
N LEU A 30 6.40 4.54 21.50
CA LEU A 30 6.11 3.21 20.96
C LEU A 30 5.10 2.46 21.83
N THR A 31 4.23 1.70 21.18
CA THR A 31 3.45 0.64 21.81
C THR A 31 4.28 -0.63 21.96
N LYS A 32 3.80 -1.61 22.75
CA LYS A 32 4.48 -2.91 22.92
C LYS A 32 4.67 -3.67 21.60
N LYS A 33 3.76 -3.50 20.64
CA LYS A 33 3.81 -4.15 19.32
C LYS A 33 4.91 -3.58 18.43
N GLU A 34 5.20 -2.28 18.56
CA GLU A 34 6.19 -1.59 17.74
C GLU A 34 7.63 -1.83 18.17
N ILE A 35 7.87 -2.41 19.36
CA ILE A 35 9.21 -2.64 19.88
C ILE A 35 9.94 -3.62 18.96
N GLY A 36 11.00 -3.12 18.32
CA GLY A 36 11.76 -3.92 17.36
C GLY A 36 11.04 -4.12 16.02
N TYR A 37 10.01 -3.31 15.72
CA TYR A 37 9.36 -3.34 14.41
C TYR A 37 10.39 -3.10 13.31
N TRP A 38 10.51 -4.08 12.42
CA TRP A 38 11.35 -4.03 11.24
C TRP A 38 10.73 -4.94 10.19
N ARG A 39 10.69 -4.47 8.94
CA ARG A 39 10.19 -5.23 7.80
C ARG A 39 11.22 -5.18 6.68
N ASP A 40 11.66 -6.35 6.23
CA ASP A 40 12.40 -6.50 4.97
C ASP A 40 11.37 -6.59 3.85
N VAL A 41 11.10 -5.46 3.20
CA VAL A 41 10.03 -5.38 2.20
C VAL A 41 10.52 -5.95 0.87
N GLY A 42 10.98 -7.21 0.88
CA GLY A 42 11.69 -7.87 -0.21
C GLY A 42 10.81 -8.69 -1.15
N THR A 43 9.55 -8.97 -0.79
CA THR A 43 8.57 -9.69 -1.63
C THR A 43 7.34 -8.85 -1.88
N ILE A 44 6.58 -9.15 -2.94
CA ILE A 44 5.32 -8.48 -3.26
C ILE A 44 4.33 -8.62 -2.11
N LYS A 45 4.23 -9.83 -1.55
CA LYS A 45 3.42 -10.09 -0.35
C LYS A 45 3.83 -9.23 0.83
N ALA A 46 5.12 -9.19 1.18
CA ALA A 46 5.61 -8.40 2.31
C ALA A 46 5.36 -6.89 2.10
N PHE A 47 5.50 -6.42 0.86
CA PHE A 47 5.20 -5.04 0.48
C PHE A 47 3.71 -4.71 0.66
N TRP A 48 2.83 -5.55 0.16
CA TRP A 48 1.40 -5.38 0.35
C TRP A 48 1.03 -5.44 1.83
N GLU A 49 1.44 -6.48 2.57
CA GLU A 49 1.12 -6.66 3.99
C GLU A 49 1.58 -5.48 4.85
N ALA A 50 2.79 -4.96 4.61
CA ALA A 50 3.32 -3.83 5.36
C ALA A 50 2.49 -2.54 5.15
N ASN A 51 1.96 -2.31 3.94
CA ASN A 51 1.08 -1.18 3.67
C ASN A 51 -0.31 -1.41 4.26
N MET A 52 -0.87 -2.61 4.06
CA MET A 52 -2.22 -2.94 4.48
C MET A 52 -2.37 -2.99 6.01
N ASP A 53 -1.32 -3.34 6.74
CA ASP A 53 -1.30 -3.29 8.21
C ASP A 53 -1.65 -1.90 8.75
N LEU A 54 -1.29 -0.82 8.04
CA LEU A 54 -1.52 0.55 8.46
C LEU A 54 -3.01 0.88 8.68
N ARG A 55 -3.91 0.23 7.94
CA ARG A 55 -5.36 0.45 8.05
C ARG A 55 -6.00 -0.26 9.25
N SER A 56 -5.26 -1.17 9.89
CA SER A 56 -5.73 -1.92 11.06
C SER A 56 -6.09 -0.98 12.21
N VAL A 57 -7.08 -1.38 13.02
CA VAL A 57 -7.44 -0.66 14.27
C VAL A 57 -6.23 -0.54 15.21
N LYS A 58 -5.34 -1.53 15.18
CA LYS A 58 -4.09 -1.55 15.97
C LYS A 58 -2.94 -1.99 15.05
N PRO A 59 -2.37 -1.08 14.26
CA PRO A 59 -1.30 -1.42 13.33
C PRO A 59 -0.04 -1.83 14.11
N GLU A 60 0.78 -2.69 13.50
CA GLU A 60 2.10 -3.04 14.04
C GLU A 60 3.08 -1.85 13.95
N PHE A 61 2.85 -0.91 13.02
CA PHE A 61 3.57 0.35 12.91
C PHE A 61 2.63 1.57 13.02
N ASN A 62 2.81 2.39 14.07
CA ASN A 62 1.90 3.50 14.35
C ASN A 62 2.38 4.83 13.71
N LEU A 63 1.81 5.17 12.57
CA LEU A 63 2.05 6.46 11.89
C LEU A 63 1.58 7.69 12.69
N TYR A 64 0.74 7.50 13.72
CA TYR A 64 0.19 8.58 14.53
C TYR A 64 1.06 8.90 15.78
N ASN A 65 2.24 8.30 15.93
CA ASN A 65 3.16 8.63 17.01
C ASN A 65 3.80 10.02 16.83
N LYS A 66 3.20 11.04 17.45
CA LYS A 66 3.70 12.43 17.41
C LYS A 66 5.04 12.65 18.13
N LYS A 67 5.46 11.72 19.01
CA LYS A 67 6.76 11.82 19.72
C LYS A 67 7.92 11.35 18.84
N TRP A 68 7.63 10.60 17.79
CA TRP A 68 8.60 10.12 16.80
C TRP A 68 8.02 10.20 15.38
N PRO A 69 7.83 11.43 14.86
CA PRO A 69 7.16 11.61 13.57
C PRO A 69 8.05 11.17 12.40
N VAL A 70 7.47 10.47 11.44
CA VAL A 70 8.12 10.19 10.16
C VAL A 70 8.01 11.44 9.27
N ARG A 71 9.15 12.01 8.92
CA ARG A 71 9.19 13.16 7.98
C ARG A 71 9.27 12.65 6.54
N THR A 72 8.48 13.28 5.68
CA THR A 72 8.47 13.06 4.23
C THR A 72 8.38 14.41 3.52
N ALA A 73 8.45 14.40 2.19
CA ALA A 73 8.22 15.61 1.40
C ALA A 73 6.81 16.15 1.66
N SER A 74 6.68 17.48 1.78
CA SER A 74 5.38 18.14 1.90
C SER A 74 4.76 18.28 0.52
N TYR A 75 3.49 17.91 0.42
CA TYR A 75 2.69 18.08 -0.77
C TYR A 75 1.46 18.92 -0.40
N GLY A 76 0.94 19.69 -1.36
CA GLY A 76 -0.21 20.56 -1.14
C GLY A 76 -1.53 20.12 -1.82
N PRO A 77 -1.87 18.82 -1.93
CA PRO A 77 -3.17 18.44 -2.48
C PRO A 77 -4.31 18.78 -1.49
N PRO A 78 -5.54 18.97 -1.98
CA PRO A 78 -6.69 19.26 -1.13
C PRO A 78 -7.06 18.05 -0.25
N PRO A 79 -7.95 18.22 0.75
CA PRO A 79 -8.50 17.10 1.50
C PRO A 79 -9.17 16.05 0.60
N ALA A 80 -9.20 14.80 1.07
CA ALA A 80 -9.94 13.73 0.40
C ALA A 80 -11.44 14.06 0.35
N LYS A 81 -12.10 13.72 -0.76
CA LYS A 81 -13.50 14.06 -1.02
C LYS A 81 -14.33 12.82 -1.32
N PHE A 82 -15.47 12.67 -0.63
CA PHE A 82 -16.45 11.62 -0.86
C PHE A 82 -17.75 12.27 -1.37
N VAL A 83 -18.32 11.74 -2.44
CA VAL A 83 -19.55 12.28 -3.05
C VAL A 83 -20.53 11.16 -3.42
N PHE A 84 -21.79 11.56 -3.51
CA PHE A 84 -22.97 10.72 -3.69
C PHE A 84 -23.35 9.92 -2.43
N ASN A 85 -24.65 9.79 -2.18
CA ASN A 85 -25.21 9.12 -0.98
C ASN A 85 -26.48 8.30 -1.30
N GLU A 86 -26.80 8.14 -2.57
CA GLU A 86 -27.91 7.34 -3.04
C GLU A 86 -27.61 5.84 -2.92
N ASP A 87 -28.64 5.02 -2.72
CA ASP A 87 -28.46 3.56 -2.68
C ASP A 87 -27.90 3.06 -4.02
N GLY A 88 -26.85 2.24 -3.94
CA GLY A 88 -26.09 1.77 -5.11
C GLY A 88 -25.11 2.79 -5.70
N ARG A 89 -25.06 4.02 -5.17
CA ARG A 89 -24.12 5.07 -5.61
C ARG A 89 -23.69 5.93 -4.42
N ARG A 90 -23.03 5.32 -3.44
CA ARG A 90 -22.46 6.02 -2.28
C ARG A 90 -20.94 6.01 -2.37
N GLY A 91 -20.31 7.17 -2.25
CA GLY A 91 -18.86 7.24 -2.06
C GLY A 91 -18.52 6.90 -0.61
N GLN A 92 -17.88 5.75 -0.38
CA GLN A 92 -17.57 5.30 0.99
C GLN A 92 -16.22 4.57 1.08
N ALA A 93 -15.60 4.63 2.26
CA ALA A 93 -14.40 3.89 2.62
C ALA A 93 -14.60 3.19 3.99
N ILE A 94 -14.31 1.90 4.07
CA ILE A 94 -14.47 1.07 5.27
C ILE A 94 -13.14 0.39 5.57
N ASP A 95 -12.66 0.48 6.81
CA ASP A 95 -11.38 -0.11 7.25
C ASP A 95 -10.21 0.18 6.29
N SER A 96 -10.13 1.44 5.86
CA SER A 96 -9.26 1.89 4.77
C SER A 96 -8.60 3.23 5.07
N ILE A 97 -7.43 3.46 4.48
CA ILE A 97 -6.74 4.75 4.50
C ILE A 97 -6.92 5.42 3.15
N ILE A 98 -7.38 6.67 3.15
CA ILE A 98 -7.52 7.49 1.94
C ILE A 98 -6.61 8.70 2.07
N ALA A 99 -5.60 8.79 1.21
CA ALA A 99 -4.73 9.95 1.18
C ALA A 99 -5.40 11.16 0.52
N GLU A 100 -4.83 12.31 0.79
CA GLU A 100 -5.17 13.62 0.26
C GLU A 100 -5.24 13.68 -1.28
N GLY A 101 -6.06 14.60 -1.80
CA GLY A 101 -6.36 14.77 -3.22
C GLY A 101 -7.31 13.72 -3.81
N SER A 102 -7.54 12.61 -3.11
CA SER A 102 -8.35 11.50 -3.61
C SER A 102 -9.85 11.80 -3.58
N ILE A 103 -10.58 11.32 -4.59
CA ILE A 103 -12.00 11.56 -4.76
C ILE A 103 -12.74 10.25 -5.02
N ILE A 104 -13.62 9.88 -4.10
CA ILE A 104 -14.46 8.68 -4.17
C ILE A 104 -15.86 9.09 -4.60
N ARG A 105 -16.22 8.75 -5.84
CA ARG A 105 -17.43 9.22 -6.55
C ARG A 105 -18.45 8.10 -6.73
N GLY A 106 -19.14 7.70 -5.65
CA GLY A 106 -20.14 6.64 -5.74
C GLY A 106 -19.54 5.23 -5.90
N GLY A 107 -18.26 5.09 -5.53
CA GLY A 107 -17.55 3.81 -5.45
C GLY A 107 -17.29 3.41 -4.00
N ILE A 108 -16.96 2.14 -3.79
CA ILE A 108 -16.71 1.54 -2.49
C ILE A 108 -15.24 1.20 -2.39
N VAL A 109 -14.59 1.71 -1.34
CA VAL A 109 -13.25 1.28 -0.92
C VAL A 109 -13.42 0.49 0.37
N GLN A 110 -12.89 -0.72 0.39
CA GLN A 110 -12.95 -1.56 1.57
C GLN A 110 -11.59 -2.21 1.79
N ASP A 111 -11.19 -2.31 3.04
CA ASP A 111 -10.00 -3.07 3.41
C ASP A 111 -8.77 -2.68 2.58
N SER A 112 -8.57 -1.38 2.29
CA SER A 112 -7.62 -0.92 1.26
C SER A 112 -6.82 0.32 1.69
N VAL A 113 -5.69 0.55 1.03
CA VAL A 113 -4.87 1.75 1.20
C VAL A 113 -4.79 2.49 -0.12
N ILE A 114 -5.23 3.75 -0.10
CA ILE A 114 -5.36 4.59 -1.30
C ILE A 114 -4.38 5.75 -1.21
N GLY A 115 -3.49 5.82 -2.20
CA GLY A 115 -2.51 6.88 -2.40
C GLY A 115 -3.16 8.21 -2.77
N ARG A 116 -2.33 9.19 -3.09
CA ARG A 116 -2.76 10.58 -3.27
C ARG A 116 -3.37 10.80 -4.65
N GLU A 117 -4.29 11.74 -4.75
CA GLU A 117 -4.90 12.14 -6.03
C GLU A 117 -5.54 10.96 -6.81
N VAL A 118 -6.02 9.94 -6.10
CA VAL A 118 -6.69 8.79 -6.70
C VAL A 118 -8.17 9.11 -6.94
N SER A 119 -8.68 8.74 -8.11
CA SER A 119 -10.11 8.86 -8.41
C SER A 119 -10.78 7.50 -8.54
N ILE A 120 -11.89 7.29 -7.82
CA ILE A 120 -12.68 6.06 -7.90
C ILE A 120 -14.10 6.42 -8.32
N ASP A 121 -14.51 5.94 -9.49
CA ASP A 121 -15.79 6.29 -10.10
C ASP A 121 -16.96 5.38 -9.67
N SER A 122 -18.16 5.78 -10.09
CA SER A 122 -19.41 5.16 -9.62
C SER A 122 -19.51 3.68 -9.95
N GLY A 123 -19.99 2.90 -8.99
CA GLY A 123 -20.13 1.45 -9.10
C GLY A 123 -18.82 0.67 -9.02
N ALA A 124 -17.67 1.34 -8.91
CA ALA A 124 -16.40 0.66 -8.69
C ALA A 124 -16.29 0.14 -7.25
N ALA A 125 -15.71 -1.04 -7.09
CA ALA A 125 -15.36 -1.64 -5.82
C ALA A 125 -13.86 -1.93 -5.78
N VAL A 126 -13.17 -1.40 -4.77
CA VAL A 126 -11.74 -1.62 -4.52
C VAL A 126 -11.61 -2.26 -3.15
N ILE A 127 -11.17 -3.52 -3.12
CA ILE A 127 -11.17 -4.37 -1.93
C ILE A 127 -9.77 -4.98 -1.76
N ASN A 128 -9.24 -5.05 -0.53
CA ASN A 128 -7.95 -5.70 -0.24
C ASN A 128 -6.81 -5.20 -1.15
N SER A 129 -6.80 -3.92 -1.50
CA SER A 129 -5.93 -3.40 -2.55
C SER A 129 -5.13 -2.18 -2.11
N LEU A 130 -3.96 -2.04 -2.71
CA LEU A 130 -3.09 -0.88 -2.58
C LEU A 130 -3.10 -0.12 -3.90
N LEU A 131 -3.68 1.06 -3.91
CA LEU A 131 -3.62 1.97 -5.06
C LEU A 131 -2.57 3.05 -4.78
N MET A 132 -1.60 3.19 -5.67
CA MET A 132 -0.58 4.24 -5.56
C MET A 132 -1.10 5.59 -6.09
N ASP A 133 -0.27 6.62 -6.00
CA ASP A 133 -0.64 7.99 -6.38
C ASP A 133 -1.16 8.11 -7.84
N ARG A 134 -2.16 8.96 -8.04
CA ARG A 134 -2.75 9.34 -9.34
C ARG A 134 -3.35 8.17 -10.13
N VAL A 135 -3.70 7.07 -9.47
CA VAL A 135 -4.48 5.99 -10.08
C VAL A 135 -5.91 6.46 -10.33
N LYS A 136 -6.47 6.11 -11.50
CA LYS A 136 -7.88 6.34 -11.83
C LYS A 136 -8.59 5.01 -12.03
N ILE A 137 -9.64 4.76 -11.26
CA ILE A 137 -10.50 3.59 -11.38
C ILE A 137 -11.80 4.00 -12.06
N GLY A 138 -12.05 3.47 -13.25
CA GLY A 138 -13.26 3.72 -14.03
C GLY A 138 -14.52 3.13 -13.41
N LYS A 139 -15.68 3.51 -13.96
CA LYS A 139 -16.99 3.05 -13.49
C LYS A 139 -17.11 1.53 -13.49
N ASN A 140 -17.84 0.98 -12.53
CA ASN A 140 -18.17 -0.45 -12.44
C ASN A 140 -16.95 -1.40 -12.42
N CYS A 141 -15.76 -0.92 -12.06
CA CYS A 141 -14.61 -1.80 -11.88
C CYS A 141 -14.76 -2.66 -10.62
N LYS A 142 -14.19 -3.86 -10.64
CA LYS A 142 -14.08 -4.72 -9.46
C LYS A 142 -12.62 -5.09 -9.26
N ILE A 143 -12.01 -4.56 -8.22
CA ILE A 143 -10.58 -4.73 -7.94
C ILE A 143 -10.46 -5.42 -6.58
N ASN A 144 -9.83 -6.59 -6.57
CA ASN A 144 -9.54 -7.35 -5.36
C ASN A 144 -8.08 -7.81 -5.37
N MET A 145 -7.42 -7.80 -4.22
CA MET A 145 -6.05 -8.34 -4.05
C MET A 145 -5.04 -7.78 -5.06
N ALA A 146 -5.01 -6.45 -5.25
CA ALA A 146 -4.15 -5.81 -6.25
C ALA A 146 -3.25 -4.73 -5.66
N ILE A 147 -2.06 -4.60 -6.24
CA ILE A 147 -1.21 -3.40 -6.18
C ILE A 147 -1.28 -2.72 -7.54
N ILE A 148 -1.82 -1.52 -7.59
CA ILE A 148 -1.85 -0.70 -8.81
C ILE A 148 -0.89 0.47 -8.61
N ASP A 149 0.20 0.45 -9.38
CA ASP A 149 1.23 1.47 -9.28
C ASP A 149 0.80 2.81 -9.90
N LYS A 150 1.62 3.84 -9.73
CA LYS A 150 1.29 5.24 -10.00
C LYS A 150 0.89 5.46 -11.45
N ASP A 151 0.06 6.48 -11.68
CA ASP A 151 -0.28 6.99 -13.02
C ASP A 151 -1.00 5.97 -13.92
N VAL A 152 -1.69 4.99 -13.34
CA VAL A 152 -2.48 3.98 -14.08
C VAL A 152 -3.93 4.42 -14.18
N GLU A 153 -4.51 4.29 -15.38
CA GLU A 153 -5.93 4.51 -15.64
C GLU A 153 -6.59 3.17 -15.98
N VAL A 154 -7.43 2.68 -15.07
CA VAL A 154 -8.15 1.42 -15.22
C VAL A 154 -9.48 1.67 -15.94
N PRO A 155 -9.71 1.07 -17.13
CA PRO A 155 -10.92 1.28 -17.92
C PRO A 155 -12.19 0.83 -17.20
N PRO A 156 -13.35 1.45 -17.49
CA PRO A 156 -14.63 1.04 -16.93
C PRO A 156 -14.91 -0.47 -17.12
N GLY A 157 -15.52 -1.09 -16.12
CA GLY A 157 -15.89 -2.51 -16.15
C GLY A 157 -14.73 -3.49 -15.95
N THR A 158 -13.49 -3.00 -15.74
CA THR A 158 -12.35 -3.88 -15.49
C THR A 158 -12.54 -4.69 -14.20
N THR A 159 -12.30 -5.99 -14.28
CA THR A 159 -12.32 -6.91 -13.14
C THR A 159 -10.93 -7.48 -12.93
N LEU A 160 -10.41 -7.43 -11.70
CA LEU A 160 -9.12 -7.98 -11.26
C LEU A 160 -9.30 -8.71 -9.92
N GLY A 161 -8.69 -9.88 -9.78
CA GLY A 161 -8.66 -10.64 -8.52
C GLY A 161 -9.89 -11.52 -8.31
N TYR A 162 -10.58 -11.84 -9.40
CA TYR A 162 -11.75 -12.74 -9.43
C TYR A 162 -11.56 -13.93 -10.38
N ASP A 163 -10.67 -13.82 -11.36
CA ASP A 163 -10.28 -14.91 -12.27
C ASP A 163 -8.76 -14.89 -12.45
N LEU A 164 -8.07 -15.60 -11.56
CA LEU A 164 -6.59 -15.61 -11.53
C LEU A 164 -5.99 -16.17 -12.82
N GLU A 165 -6.67 -17.08 -13.51
CA GLU A 165 -6.20 -17.65 -14.78
C GLU A 165 -6.22 -16.60 -15.89
N GLN A 166 -7.23 -15.73 -15.92
CA GLN A 166 -7.24 -14.57 -16.82
C GLN A 166 -6.28 -13.48 -16.38
N ASP A 167 -6.18 -13.23 -15.08
CA ASP A 167 -5.29 -12.19 -14.55
C ASP A 167 -3.82 -12.52 -14.83
N LYS A 168 -3.40 -13.78 -14.67
CA LYS A 168 -2.05 -14.28 -15.01
C LYS A 168 -1.68 -14.13 -16.49
N LYS A 169 -2.66 -14.10 -17.39
CA LYS A 169 -2.42 -13.88 -18.83
C LYS A 169 -2.16 -12.41 -19.15
N ARG A 170 -2.60 -11.49 -18.30
CA ARG A 170 -2.64 -10.05 -18.57
C ARG A 170 -1.66 -9.26 -17.73
N PHE A 171 -1.41 -9.72 -16.50
CA PHE A 171 -0.64 -9.00 -15.49
C PHE A 171 0.32 -9.93 -14.77
N PHE A 172 1.25 -9.34 -14.04
CA PHE A 172 2.04 -10.09 -13.07
C PHE A 172 1.13 -10.46 -11.89
N VAL A 173 1.12 -11.74 -11.53
CA VAL A 173 0.44 -12.25 -10.35
C VAL A 173 1.47 -13.00 -9.53
N ASP A 174 1.64 -12.59 -8.28
CA ASP A 174 2.55 -13.27 -7.36
C ASP A 174 2.03 -14.68 -7.05
N ASP A 175 2.83 -15.72 -7.31
CA ASP A 175 2.37 -17.11 -7.21
C ASP A 175 2.07 -17.57 -5.78
N GLU A 176 2.70 -16.95 -4.77
CA GLU A 176 2.48 -17.32 -3.37
C GLU A 176 1.25 -16.62 -2.75
N SER A 177 1.07 -15.35 -3.07
CA SER A 177 0.03 -14.50 -2.46
C SER A 177 -1.18 -14.25 -3.35
N ASN A 178 -1.08 -14.58 -4.64
CA ASN A 178 -2.05 -14.22 -5.69
C ASN A 178 -2.29 -12.72 -5.84
N ILE A 179 -1.38 -11.88 -5.34
CA ILE A 179 -1.49 -10.43 -5.47
C ILE A 179 -1.18 -10.04 -6.91
N ILE A 180 -2.10 -9.31 -7.52
CA ILE A 180 -1.95 -8.79 -8.87
C ILE A 180 -1.16 -7.49 -8.82
N VAL A 181 -0.17 -7.34 -9.70
CA VAL A 181 0.64 -6.12 -9.79
C VAL A 181 0.47 -5.48 -11.16
N ILE A 182 -0.01 -4.24 -11.17
CA ILE A 182 -0.05 -3.40 -12.38
C ILE A 182 1.09 -2.38 -12.28
N PRO A 183 2.07 -2.40 -13.20
CA PRO A 183 3.23 -1.53 -13.13
C PRO A 183 2.89 -0.07 -13.45
N LYS A 184 3.79 0.84 -13.05
CA LYS A 184 3.63 2.27 -13.23
C LYS A 184 3.30 2.63 -14.67
N GLY A 185 2.28 3.46 -14.85
CA GLY A 185 1.91 4.01 -16.15
C GLY A 185 1.43 2.98 -17.18
N PHE A 186 1.13 1.74 -16.75
CA PHE A 186 0.58 0.71 -17.62
C PHE A 186 -0.64 1.23 -18.38
N LYS A 187 -0.68 0.94 -19.69
CA LYS A 187 -1.78 1.31 -20.58
C LYS A 187 -2.59 0.08 -20.92
N PHE A 188 -3.84 0.08 -20.50
CA PHE A 188 -4.77 -0.97 -20.89
C PHE A 188 -5.00 -0.91 -22.41
N PRO A 189 -5.01 -2.07 -23.09
CA PRO A 189 -5.35 -2.12 -24.51
C PRO A 189 -6.78 -1.61 -24.72
N HIS A 190 -6.96 -0.91 -25.84
CA HIS A 190 -8.25 -0.37 -26.28
C HIS A 190 -9.20 -1.46 -26.76
#